data_AF-A0A0S8A582-F1
#
_entry.id   AF-A0A0S8A582-F1
#
_cell.length_a   1.000
_cell.length_b   1.000
_cell.length_c   1.000
_cell.angle_alpha   90.00
_cell.angle_beta   90.00
_cell.angle_gamma   90.00
#
_symmetry.space_group_name_H-M   'P 1'
#
loop_
_entity.id
_entity.type
_entity.pdbx_description
1 polymer ?
#
loop_
_entity_poly.entity_id
_entity_poly.type
_entity_poly.pdbx_seq_one_letter_code
_entity_poly.pdbx_strand_id
1 'polypeptide(L)'
;MAEVIAVNATTNTLVSSQFSDENGHFKFELPDGVYNLNVSKVSFASVWIKGIVLKNGNIVKEIALTPEAFVNDQAFTDPDGCN
;
A
#
# COMPACT_ATOMS: atom_id res chain seq x y z
N MET A 1 8.13 -6.81 8.58
CA MET A 1 6.77 -6.26 8.76
C MET A 1 6.60 -4.96 7.98
N ALA A 2 5.45 -4.76 7.35
CA ALA A 2 4.99 -3.51 6.76
C ALA A 2 3.88 -2.93 7.64
N GLU A 3 3.77 -1.62 7.78
CA GLU A 3 2.61 -0.99 8.38
C GLU A 3 1.48 -0.89 7.36
N VAL A 4 0.27 -1.28 7.75
CA VAL A 4 -0.93 -1.18 6.94
C VAL A 4 -1.98 -0.38 7.70
N ILE A 5 -2.47 0.69 7.08
CA ILE A 5 -3.46 1.59 7.66
C ILE A 5 -4.70 1.57 6.76
N ALA A 6 -5.85 1.29 7.35
CA ALA A 6 -7.15 1.39 6.72
C ALA A 6 -7.82 2.71 7.12
N VAL A 7 -8.13 3.52 6.12
CA VAL A 7 -8.80 4.82 6.24
C VAL A 7 -10.15 4.73 5.54
N ASN A 8 -11.21 5.25 6.14
CA ASN A 8 -12.51 5.29 5.50
C ASN A 8 -12.47 6.31 4.34
N ALA A 9 -12.87 5.91 3.13
CA ALA A 9 -12.78 6.78 1.96
C ALA A 9 -13.80 7.93 1.99
N THR A 10 -14.91 7.77 2.71
CA THR A 10 -15.99 8.75 2.82
C THR A 10 -15.69 9.80 3.88
N THR A 11 -15.29 9.37 5.08
CA THR A 11 -15.01 10.27 6.22
C THR A 11 -13.55 10.69 6.30
N ASN A 12 -12.66 10.02 5.54
CA ASN A 12 -11.21 10.22 5.56
C ASN A 12 -10.59 10.05 6.96
N THR A 13 -11.24 9.24 7.81
CA THR A 13 -10.78 8.93 9.17
C THR A 13 -10.06 7.60 9.21
N LEU A 14 -9.00 7.51 10.02
CA LEU A 14 -8.35 6.23 10.31
C LEU A 14 -9.36 5.30 10.98
N VAL A 15 -9.50 4.10 10.42
CA VAL A 15 -10.44 3.07 10.88
C VAL A 15 -9.68 2.01 11.65
N SER A 16 -8.54 1.58 11.10
CA SER A 16 -7.69 0.57 11.72
C SER A 16 -6.26 0.71 11.22
N SER A 17 -5.30 0.27 12.03
CA SER A 17 -3.88 0.25 11.68
C SER A 17 -3.22 -0.97 12.32
N GLN A 18 -2.49 -1.75 11.53
CA GLN A 18 -1.77 -2.92 12.01
C GLN A 18 -0.50 -3.16 11.19
N PHE A 19 0.42 -3.94 11.75
CA PHE A 19 1.60 -4.41 11.02
C PHE A 19 1.30 -5.74 10.33
N SER A 20 1.90 -5.94 9.16
CA SER A 20 1.93 -7.23 8.47
C SER A 20 2.81 -8.21 9.25
N ASP A 21 2.48 -9.48 9.14
CA ASP A 21 3.29 -10.58 9.65
C ASP A 21 4.65 -10.67 8.91
N GLU A 22 5.52 -11.57 9.38
CA GLU A 22 6.85 -11.81 8.79
C GLU A 22 6.77 -12.26 7.33
N ASN A 23 5.71 -12.98 6.96
CA ASN A 23 5.41 -13.38 5.58
C ASN A 23 4.75 -12.27 4.74
N GLY A 24 4.49 -11.09 5.30
CA GLY A 24 3.84 -9.98 4.58
C GLY A 24 2.31 -10.09 4.50
N HIS A 25 1.71 -11.05 5.18
CA HIS A 25 0.25 -11.18 5.27
C HIS A 25 -0.33 -10.20 6.30
N PHE A 26 -1.55 -9.76 6.07
CA PHE A 26 -2.33 -8.93 6.99
C PHE A 26 -3.82 -9.23 6.81
N LYS A 27 -4.62 -9.00 7.86
CA LYS A 27 -6.08 -9.21 7.83
C LYS A 27 -6.77 -8.13 8.64
N PHE A 28 -7.75 -7.47 8.03
CA PHE A 28 -8.64 -6.52 8.70
C PHE A 28 -10.07 -7.04 8.74
N GLU A 29 -10.77 -6.77 9.83
CA GLU A 29 -12.20 -7.05 9.99
C GLU A 29 -12.93 -5.71 10.09
N LEU A 30 -13.48 -5.28 8.96
CA LEU A 30 -14.17 -3.99 8.81
C LEU A 30 -15.62 -4.23 8.38
N PRO A 31 -16.56 -3.35 8.76
CA PRO A 31 -17.91 -3.40 8.24
C PRO A 31 -17.94 -3.06 6.74
N ASP A 32 -19.06 -3.35 6.07
CA ASP A 32 -19.22 -2.95 4.67
C ASP A 32 -19.11 -1.43 4.49
N GLY A 33 -18.45 -1.02 3.41
CA GLY A 33 -18.07 0.38 3.21
C GLY A 33 -16.97 0.55 2.17
N VAL A 34 -16.58 1.81 1.95
CA VAL A 34 -15.48 2.15 1.04
C VAL A 34 -14.27 2.61 1.84
N TYR A 35 -13.12 2.01 1.57
CA TYR A 35 -11.89 2.23 2.31
C TYR A 35 -10.71 2.53 1.38
N ASN A 36 -9.75 3.27 1.92
CA ASN A 36 -8.44 3.53 1.35
C ASN A 36 -7.42 2.82 2.23
N LEU A 37 -6.56 1.99 1.65
CA LEU A 37 -5.44 1.36 2.34
C LEU A 37 -4.16 2.14 2.05
N ASN A 38 -3.40 2.43 3.08
CA ASN A 38 -2.01 2.88 2.99
C ASN A 38 -1.10 1.76 3.49
N VAL A 39 -0.15 1.34 2.67
CA VAL A 39 0.88 0.38 3.08
C VAL A 39 2.22 1.09 3.03
N SER A 40 2.88 1.16 4.18
CA SER A 40 4.17 1.81 4.38
C SER A 40 5.16 0.83 5.00
N LYS A 41 6.38 0.74 4.48
CA LYS A 41 7.42 -0.11 5.05
C LYS A 41 8.77 0.57 4.90
N VAL A 42 9.59 0.49 5.94
CA VAL A 42 10.95 1.04 5.92
C VAL A 42 11.72 0.46 4.73
N SER A 43 12.37 1.33 3.95
CA SER A 43 13.14 0.97 2.74
C SER A 43 12.27 0.58 1.52
N PHE A 44 10.96 0.80 1.59
CA PHE A 44 10.00 0.57 0.50
C PHE A 44 9.12 1.81 0.30
N ALA A 45 8.75 2.06 -0.95
CA ALA A 45 7.85 3.15 -1.29
C ALA A 45 6.46 2.89 -0.70
N SER A 46 5.92 3.87 0.00
CA SER A 46 4.56 3.81 0.53
C SER A 46 3.52 3.79 -0.61
N VAL A 47 2.57 2.87 -0.54
CA VAL A 47 1.55 2.68 -1.57
C VAL A 47 0.16 2.97 -1.00
N TRP A 48 -0.60 3.79 -1.72
CA TRP A 48 -1.99 4.09 -1.41
C TRP A 48 -2.93 3.40 -2.39
N ILE A 49 -3.77 2.49 -1.88
CA ILE A 49 -4.85 1.86 -2.65
C ILE A 49 -6.17 2.52 -2.24
N LYS A 50 -6.77 3.25 -3.17
CA LYS A 50 -8.05 3.93 -2.94
C LYS A 50 -9.21 3.17 -3.57
N GLY A 51 -10.41 3.35 -3.02
CA GLY A 51 -11.65 2.82 -3.60
C GLY A 51 -11.87 1.33 -3.38
N ILE A 52 -11.42 0.79 -2.24
CA ILE A 52 -11.70 -0.59 -1.86
C ILE A 52 -13.11 -0.65 -1.33
N VAL A 53 -14.01 -1.30 -2.06
CA VAL A 53 -15.42 -1.45 -1.68
C VAL A 53 -15.60 -2.80 -0.99
N LEU A 54 -15.76 -2.80 0.33
CA LEU A 54 -16.07 -3.97 1.12
C LEU A 54 -17.59 -4.19 1.15
N LYS A 55 -18.07 -5.33 0.65
CA LYS A 55 -19.48 -5.72 0.70
C LYS A 55 -19.59 -7.15 1.22
N ASN A 56 -20.03 -7.28 2.47
CA ASN A 56 -20.38 -8.53 3.17
C ASN A 56 -19.65 -9.78 2.63
N GLY A 57 -18.33 -9.79 2.75
CA GLY A 57 -17.47 -10.82 2.17
C GLY A 57 -16.00 -10.60 2.50
N ASN A 58 -15.16 -11.52 2.03
CA ASN A 58 -13.71 -11.43 2.19
C ASN A 58 -13.08 -10.83 0.92
N ILE A 59 -12.27 -9.79 1.09
CA ILE A 59 -11.48 -9.22 -0.01
C ILE A 59 -10.02 -9.58 0.21
N VAL A 60 -9.45 -10.25 -0.79
CA VAL A 60 -8.01 -10.53 -0.85
C VAL A 60 -7.42 -9.61 -1.92
N LYS A 61 -6.41 -8.82 -1.54
CA LYS A 61 -5.72 -7.92 -2.44
C LYS A 61 -4.22 -8.12 -2.29
N GLU A 62 -3.56 -8.38 -3.41
CA GLU A 62 -2.10 -8.43 -3.47
C GLU A 62 -1.56 -7.02 -3.71
N ILE A 63 -0.55 -6.64 -2.92
CA ILE A 63 0.05 -5.30 -2.95
C ILE A 63 1.55 -5.50 -3.14
N ALA A 64 2.05 -5.12 -4.30
CA ALA A 64 3.47 -5.12 -4.57
C ALA A 64 4.09 -3.81 -4.06
N LEU A 65 5.06 -3.92 -3.15
CA LEU A 65 5.85 -2.79 -2.68
C LEU A 65 7.16 -2.73 -3.46
N THR A 66 7.46 -1.57 -4.02
CA THR A 66 8.75 -1.33 -4.68
C THR A 66 9.75 -0.85 -3.63
N PRO A 67 10.94 -1.47 -3.50
CA PRO A 67 11.98 -0.95 -2.61
C PRO A 67 12.40 0.45 -3.05
N GLU A 68 12.59 1.38 -2.11
CA GLU A 68 12.98 2.76 -2.42
C GLU A 68 14.33 2.80 -3.17
N ALA A 69 15.21 1.84 -2.89
CA ALA A 69 16.49 1.69 -3.55
C ALA A 69 16.39 1.49 -5.07
N PHE A 70 15.29 0.91 -5.57
CA PHE A 70 15.06 0.73 -7.02
C PHE A 70 14.42 1.94 -7.69
N VAL A 71 13.70 2.79 -6.93
CA VAL A 71 13.12 4.03 -7.48
C VAL A 71 14.23 5.01 -7.89
N ASN A 72 15.39 4.93 -7.24
CA ASN A 72 16.53 5.80 -7.51
C ASN A 72 17.45 5.32 -8.65
N ASP A 73 17.19 4.17 -9.26
CA ASP A 73 17.98 3.66 -10.40
C ASP A 73 17.44 4.15 -11.77
N GLN A 74 16.22 4.70 -11.82
CA GLN A 74 15.65 5.32 -13.03
C GLN A 74 15.98 6.82 -13.19
N ALA A 75 17.09 7.27 -12.60
CA ALA A 75 17.78 8.47 -13.06
C ALA A 75 18.97 8.09 -13.96
N PHE A 76 18.86 7.04 -14.76
CA PHE A 76 19.65 6.90 -15.99
C PHE A 76 18.94 7.64 -17.14
N THR A 77 18.71 8.94 -16.97
CA THR A 77 18.78 9.81 -18.15
C THR A 77 20.26 9.94 -18.46
N ASP A 78 20.77 9.02 -19.28
CA ASP A 78 21.89 9.34 -20.16
C ASP A 78 21.28 10.05 -21.37
N PRO A 79 21.31 11.39 -21.45
CA PRO A 79 20.95 12.09 -22.67
C PRO A 79 22.04 12.04 -23.75
N ASP A 80 23.18 11.37 -23.55
CA ASP A 80 24.35 11.58 -24.41
C ASP A 80 24.98 10.27 -24.91
N GLY A 81 24.14 9.40 -25.46
CA GLY A 81 24.53 8.42 -26.46
C GLY A 81 24.81 9.07 -27.82
N CYS A 82 25.89 9.86 -27.97
CA CYS A 82 26.70 10.00 -29.20
C CYS A 82 27.78 11.10 -29.07
N ASN A 83 29.06 10.70 -29.05
CA ASN A 83 30.10 11.28 -29.91
C ASN A 83 31.28 10.31 -30.06
#